data_AF-A0A2T3CTP9-F1
#
_entry.id   AF-A0A2T3CTP9-F1
#
_cell.length_a   1.000
_cell.length_b   1.000
_cell.length_c   1.000
_cell.angle_alpha   90.00
_cell.angle_beta   90.00
_cell.angle_gamma   90.00
#
_symmetry.space_group_name_H-M   'P 1'
#
loop_
_entity.id
_entity.type
_entity.pdbx_description
1 polymer ?
#
loop_
_entity_poly.entity_id
_entity_poly.type
_entity_poly.pdbx_seq_one_letter_code
_entity_poly.pdbx_strand_id
1 'polypeptide(L)'
;MVERSWTADRFKREGLRLWLYRCSRGCGAAPEWLDDDGHLKQMTSLMETLQRPTVMGRTLYYGGGSTPRKCLGFWVQIQLPAPLAGKELTLQPAIVEKRYFSKDRLYATENNVYDQFLDGNWVDPKRLGELPSGPVYNLRPADFTYTSKDQHRLWQVWIDSPTGNPILELEVKYPRDVRQRSDGRGYMFRLALEWAVNEADRANNTFNNELMEKDGIVLTYKSTELLKLMVPN
;
A
#
# COMPACT_ATOMS: atom_id res chain seq x y z
N MET A 1 20.53 -14.90 14.57
CA MET A 1 19.10 -15.18 14.85
C MET A 1 18.31 -14.31 13.88
N VAL A 2 17.71 -14.92 12.86
CA VAL A 2 17.12 -14.20 11.71
C VAL A 2 15.60 -14.13 11.95
N GLU A 3 15.12 -13.00 12.47
CA GLU A 3 13.70 -12.64 12.39
C GLU A 3 13.39 -12.36 10.92
N ARG A 4 12.89 -13.37 10.20
CA ARG A 4 12.27 -13.16 8.89
C ARG A 4 11.03 -12.30 9.10
N SER A 5 10.84 -11.26 8.30
CA SER A 5 9.62 -10.44 8.26
C SER A 5 8.36 -11.32 8.06
N TRP A 6 7.58 -11.53 9.14
CA TRP A 6 6.35 -12.34 9.14
C TRP A 6 5.11 -11.55 8.68
N THR A 7 5.19 -10.23 8.61
CA THR A 7 4.02 -9.35 8.47
C THR A 7 3.56 -9.20 7.02
N ALA A 8 4.48 -9.00 6.07
CA ALA A 8 4.14 -8.64 4.68
C ALA A 8 3.39 -9.69 3.86
N ASP A 9 3.44 -10.92 4.34
CA ASP A 9 2.92 -12.07 3.63
C ASP A 9 1.50 -12.41 4.10
N ARG A 10 0.99 -11.74 5.15
CA ARG A 10 -0.28 -12.12 5.78
C ARG A 10 -1.44 -11.99 4.81
N PHE A 11 -1.67 -10.83 4.20
CA PHE A 11 -2.82 -10.65 3.32
C PHE A 11 -2.68 -11.36 1.98
N LYS A 12 -1.44 -11.63 1.51
CA LYS A 12 -1.22 -12.44 0.29
C LYS A 12 -1.52 -13.90 0.60
N ARG A 13 -1.08 -14.40 1.76
CA ARG A 13 -1.43 -15.73 2.28
C ARG A 13 -2.92 -15.88 2.53
N GLU A 14 -3.58 -14.90 3.13
CA GLU A 14 -5.04 -14.95 3.34
C GLU A 14 -5.81 -14.88 2.03
N GLY A 15 -5.38 -14.04 1.08
CA GLY A 15 -5.96 -14.03 -0.28
C GLY A 15 -5.79 -15.35 -1.00
N LEU A 16 -4.59 -15.96 -0.92
CA LEU A 16 -4.29 -17.26 -1.50
C LEU A 16 -5.07 -18.38 -0.81
N ARG A 17 -5.20 -18.35 0.52
CA ARG A 17 -6.02 -19.30 1.30
C ARG A 17 -7.47 -19.23 0.88
N LEU A 18 -8.03 -18.03 0.78
CA LEU A 18 -9.40 -17.82 0.33
C LEU A 18 -9.60 -18.27 -1.11
N TRP A 19 -8.63 -18.01 -1.99
CA TRP A 19 -8.64 -18.50 -3.36
C TRP A 19 -8.60 -20.03 -3.42
N LEU A 20 -7.70 -20.68 -2.67
CA LEU A 20 -7.61 -22.14 -2.57
C LEU A 20 -8.90 -22.77 -2.03
N TYR A 21 -9.56 -22.10 -1.09
CA TYR A 21 -10.84 -22.55 -0.54
C TYR A 21 -11.98 -22.47 -1.58
N ARG A 22 -12.01 -21.41 -2.39
CA ARG A 22 -13.08 -21.12 -3.37
C ARG A 22 -12.87 -21.72 -4.76
N CYS A 23 -11.65 -22.18 -5.10
CA CYS A 23 -11.37 -22.74 -6.41
C CYS A 23 -12.20 -24.00 -6.66
N SER A 24 -12.32 -24.44 -7.93
CA SER A 24 -13.15 -25.61 -8.29
C SER A 24 -12.73 -26.92 -7.61
N ARG A 25 -11.50 -26.97 -7.08
CA ARG A 25 -10.96 -28.10 -6.30
C ARG A 25 -10.97 -27.86 -4.78
N GLY A 26 -11.47 -26.71 -4.34
CA GLY A 26 -11.55 -26.30 -2.95
C GLY A 26 -12.84 -26.79 -2.27
N CYS A 27 -12.85 -26.76 -0.93
CA CYS A 27 -13.98 -27.25 -0.13
C CYS A 27 -15.21 -26.33 -0.10
N GLY A 28 -15.15 -25.16 -0.75
CA GLY A 28 -16.23 -24.18 -0.82
C GLY A 28 -16.28 -23.50 -2.18
N ALA A 29 -16.31 -24.31 -3.26
CA ALA A 29 -16.31 -23.82 -4.63
C ALA A 29 -17.41 -22.77 -4.85
N ALA A 30 -17.01 -21.58 -5.31
CA ALA A 30 -17.96 -20.51 -5.59
C ALA A 30 -18.83 -20.88 -6.82
N PRO A 31 -20.17 -20.78 -6.76
CA PRO A 31 -21.04 -21.18 -7.87
C PRO A 31 -20.69 -20.48 -9.20
N GLU A 32 -20.34 -19.20 -9.10
CA GLU A 32 -19.87 -18.31 -10.19
C GLU A 32 -18.59 -18.78 -10.91
N TRP A 33 -17.87 -19.75 -10.34
CA TRP A 33 -16.62 -20.31 -10.88
C TRP A 33 -16.79 -21.73 -11.42
N LEU A 34 -18.02 -22.26 -11.44
CA LEU A 34 -18.39 -23.56 -12.00
C LEU A 34 -18.93 -23.47 -13.44
N ASP A 35 -19.19 -22.26 -13.92
CA ASP A 35 -19.60 -22.00 -15.31
C ASP A 35 -18.44 -22.26 -16.30
N ASP A 36 -18.72 -22.28 -17.60
CA ASP A 36 -17.73 -22.56 -18.67
C ASP A 36 -16.51 -21.60 -18.64
N ASP A 37 -16.71 -20.34 -18.22
CA ASP A 37 -15.65 -19.34 -18.03
C ASP A 37 -15.02 -19.35 -16.62
N GLY A 38 -15.46 -20.27 -15.75
CA GLY A 38 -15.10 -20.31 -14.34
C GLY A 38 -13.60 -20.50 -14.10
N HIS A 39 -12.94 -21.34 -14.91
CA HIS A 39 -11.49 -21.53 -14.83
C HIS A 39 -10.71 -20.25 -15.18
N LEU A 40 -11.17 -19.49 -16.18
CA LEU A 40 -10.55 -18.22 -16.55
C LEU A 40 -10.72 -17.17 -15.44
N LYS A 41 -11.91 -17.09 -14.84
CA LYS A 41 -12.21 -16.21 -13.69
C LYS A 41 -11.36 -16.58 -12.47
N GLN A 42 -11.22 -17.88 -12.19
CA GLN A 42 -10.35 -18.39 -11.11
C GLN A 42 -8.89 -17.97 -11.32
N MET A 43 -8.34 -18.21 -12.51
CA MET A 43 -6.95 -17.88 -12.80
C MET A 43 -6.70 -16.37 -12.78
N THR A 44 -7.69 -15.59 -13.23
CA THR A 44 -7.63 -14.12 -13.17
C THR A 44 -7.59 -13.63 -11.71
N SER A 45 -8.46 -14.16 -10.86
CA SER A 45 -8.49 -13.82 -9.42
C SER A 45 -7.19 -14.20 -8.69
N LEU A 46 -6.59 -15.34 -9.05
CA LEU A 46 -5.28 -15.75 -8.52
C LEU A 46 -4.19 -14.76 -8.91
N MET A 47 -4.11 -14.42 -10.20
CA MET A 47 -3.11 -13.50 -10.70
C MET A 47 -3.25 -12.10 -10.11
N GLU A 48 -4.48 -11.61 -9.94
CA GLU A 48 -4.75 -10.34 -9.24
C GLU A 48 -4.30 -10.36 -7.78
N THR A 49 -4.42 -11.51 -7.11
CA THR A 49 -3.96 -11.70 -5.73
C THR A 49 -2.43 -11.68 -5.63
N LEU A 50 -1.75 -12.33 -6.58
CA LEU A 50 -0.27 -12.40 -6.63
C LEU A 50 0.37 -11.07 -7.03
N GLN A 51 -0.25 -10.34 -7.97
CA GLN A 51 0.24 -9.04 -8.45
C GLN A 51 -0.15 -7.86 -7.56
N ARG A 52 -0.82 -8.13 -6.43
CA ARG A 52 -1.23 -7.09 -5.49
C ARG A 52 0.01 -6.42 -4.86
N PRO A 53 0.07 -5.08 -4.83
CA PRO A 53 1.11 -4.40 -4.07
C PRO A 53 0.85 -4.55 -2.56
N THR A 54 1.91 -4.42 -1.77
CA THR A 54 1.82 -4.42 -0.30
C THR A 54 2.25 -3.05 0.20
N VAL A 55 1.45 -2.42 1.05
CA VAL A 55 1.74 -1.09 1.61
C VAL A 55 1.89 -1.23 3.11
N MET A 56 2.96 -0.67 3.67
CA MET A 56 3.23 -0.65 5.10
C MET A 56 3.60 0.75 5.57
N GLY A 57 3.42 1.01 6.85
CA GLY A 57 3.90 2.26 7.42
C GLY A 57 3.88 2.29 8.93
N ARG A 58 4.52 3.33 9.46
CA ARG A 58 4.64 3.60 10.89
C ARG A 58 4.88 5.09 11.11
N THR A 59 4.21 5.64 12.12
CA THR A 59 4.43 6.99 12.60
C THR A 59 5.56 7.03 13.63
N LEU A 60 6.45 8.01 13.51
CA LEU A 60 7.45 8.32 14.54
C LEU A 60 6.98 9.47 15.42
N TYR A 61 7.25 9.32 16.70
CA TYR A 61 6.88 10.28 17.72
C TYR A 61 8.12 10.67 18.53
N TYR A 62 8.20 11.94 18.86
CA TYR A 62 9.15 12.46 19.84
C TYR A 62 8.44 12.73 21.16
N GLY A 63 9.12 12.43 22.27
CA GLY A 63 8.54 12.57 23.61
C GLY A 63 7.63 11.40 24.00
N GLY A 64 7.45 11.24 25.31
CA GLY A 64 6.72 10.12 25.93
C GLY A 64 7.00 10.04 27.43
N GLY A 65 6.00 9.65 28.22
CA GLY A 65 6.06 9.74 29.68
C GLY A 65 5.65 11.13 30.17
N SER A 66 6.58 11.88 30.76
CA SER A 66 6.33 13.20 31.35
C SER A 66 6.32 14.37 30.35
N THR A 67 6.67 14.12 29.08
CA THR A 67 6.70 15.15 28.01
C THR A 67 5.56 14.92 27.01
N PRO A 68 4.96 16.00 26.46
CA PRO A 68 3.92 15.88 25.45
C PRO A 68 4.44 15.13 24.23
N ARG A 69 3.71 14.11 23.79
CA ARG A 69 4.03 13.33 22.60
C ARG A 69 3.77 14.18 21.35
N LYS A 70 4.82 14.42 20.56
CA LYS A 70 4.74 15.17 19.30
C LYS A 70 4.96 14.22 18.13
N CYS A 71 4.05 14.25 17.15
CA CYS A 71 4.24 13.54 15.90
C CYS A 71 5.37 14.22 15.10
N LEU A 72 6.33 13.45 14.63
CA LEU A 72 7.37 13.95 13.72
C LEU A 72 6.97 13.75 12.26
N GLY A 73 6.27 12.64 11.97
CA GLY A 73 5.95 12.21 10.62
C GLY A 73 5.86 10.70 10.58
N PHE A 74 5.85 10.13 9.38
CA PHE A 74 5.70 8.69 9.21
C PHE A 74 6.50 8.14 8.03
N TRP A 75 6.87 6.88 8.16
CA TRP A 75 7.47 6.09 7.09
C TRP A 75 6.39 5.32 6.35
N VAL A 76 6.54 5.23 5.03
CA VAL A 76 5.73 4.38 4.15
C VAL A 76 6.66 3.48 3.33
N GLN A 77 6.28 2.22 3.18
CA GLN A 77 6.89 1.25 2.29
C GLN A 77 5.85 0.71 1.31
N ILE A 78 6.17 0.65 0.02
CA ILE A 78 5.33 0.07 -1.02
C ILE A 78 6.13 -1.02 -1.73
N GLN A 79 5.72 -2.27 -1.53
CA GLN A 79 6.24 -3.41 -2.27
C GLN A 79 5.43 -3.60 -3.56
N LEU A 80 6.14 -3.58 -4.68
CA LEU A 80 5.60 -3.73 -6.03
C LEU A 80 6.03 -5.06 -6.63
N PRO A 81 5.17 -5.73 -7.42
CA PRO A 81 5.51 -6.98 -8.09
C PRO A 81 6.46 -6.79 -9.28
N ALA A 82 7.22 -7.82 -9.62
CA ALA A 82 8.18 -7.83 -10.74
C ALA A 82 7.66 -7.31 -12.09
N PRO A 83 6.41 -7.55 -12.52
CA PRO A 83 5.91 -7.07 -13.82
C PRO A 83 5.90 -5.54 -13.99
N LEU A 84 6.07 -4.77 -12.90
CA LEU A 84 6.21 -3.32 -12.94
C LEU A 84 7.64 -2.84 -13.13
N ALA A 85 8.65 -3.71 -13.08
CA ALA A 85 10.04 -3.32 -13.28
C ALA A 85 10.21 -2.61 -14.64
N GLY A 86 10.87 -1.45 -14.61
CA GLY A 86 11.08 -0.60 -15.80
C GLY A 86 9.87 0.21 -16.25
N LYS A 87 8.75 0.20 -15.51
CA LYS A 87 7.51 0.86 -15.89
C LYS A 87 7.19 2.05 -14.99
N GLU A 88 6.36 2.95 -15.53
CA GLU A 88 5.79 4.07 -14.77
C GLU A 88 4.46 3.62 -14.14
N LEU A 89 4.27 3.85 -12.84
CA LEU A 89 2.99 3.68 -12.17
C LEU A 89 2.48 5.02 -11.64
N THR A 90 1.19 5.09 -11.34
CA THR A 90 0.58 6.27 -10.74
C THR A 90 0.19 6.00 -9.29
N LEU A 91 0.68 6.84 -8.39
CA LEU A 91 0.29 6.87 -6.99
C LEU A 91 -0.64 8.05 -6.74
N GLN A 92 -1.70 7.84 -5.97
CA GLN A 92 -2.59 8.89 -5.54
C GLN A 92 -2.74 8.84 -4.02
N PRO A 93 -1.83 9.48 -3.27
CA PRO A 93 -1.89 9.50 -1.82
C PRO A 93 -2.88 10.57 -1.31
N ALA A 94 -3.52 10.29 -0.18
CA ALA A 94 -4.25 11.25 0.64
C ALA A 94 -3.95 10.98 2.10
N ILE A 95 -3.61 12.05 2.82
CA ILE A 95 -3.50 12.00 4.28
C ILE A 95 -4.80 12.55 4.85
N VAL A 96 -5.45 11.75 5.68
CA VAL A 96 -6.68 12.08 6.38
C VAL A 96 -6.37 12.29 7.85
N GLU A 97 -6.73 13.46 8.36
CA GLU A 97 -6.72 13.74 9.79
C GLU A 97 -8.10 13.39 10.38
N LYS A 98 -8.14 12.36 11.25
CA LYS A 98 -9.34 12.04 12.02
C LYS A 98 -9.54 13.09 13.11
N ARG A 99 -10.67 13.80 13.07
CA ARG A 99 -11.06 14.75 14.12
C ARG A 99 -12.27 14.21 14.88
N TYR A 100 -12.17 14.15 16.20
CA TYR A 100 -13.20 13.57 17.07
C TYR A 100 -14.55 14.33 17.05
N PHE A 101 -14.61 15.56 16.53
CA PHE A 101 -15.81 16.42 16.56
C PHE A 101 -16.12 17.15 15.25
N SER A 102 -15.42 16.85 14.14
CA SER A 102 -15.64 17.50 12.85
C SER A 102 -15.41 16.53 11.70
N LYS A 103 -15.95 16.84 10.51
CA LYS A 103 -15.67 16.07 9.30
C LYS A 103 -14.16 15.90 9.11
N ASP A 104 -13.75 14.69 8.73
CA ASP A 104 -12.36 14.36 8.40
C ASP A 104 -11.79 15.36 7.39
N ARG A 105 -10.62 15.92 7.69
CA ARG A 105 -9.96 16.93 6.85
C ARG A 105 -8.85 16.26 6.05
N LEU A 106 -8.79 16.57 4.76
CA LEU A 106 -7.61 16.24 3.95
C LEU A 106 -6.45 17.12 4.39
N TYR A 107 -5.38 16.48 4.84
CA TYR A 107 -4.15 17.14 5.25
C TYR A 107 -3.17 17.32 4.08
N ALA A 108 -3.29 16.47 3.06
CA ALA A 108 -2.32 16.38 1.95
C ALA A 108 -2.15 17.67 1.14
N THR A 109 -3.14 18.57 1.15
CA THR A 109 -3.12 19.80 0.33
C THR A 109 -2.23 20.91 0.92
N GLU A 110 -1.87 20.87 2.21
CA GLU A 110 -1.30 22.05 2.90
C GLU A 110 0.22 21.99 3.13
N ASN A 111 0.88 20.83 3.09
CA ASN A 111 2.23 20.65 3.67
C ASN A 111 3.29 20.03 2.76
N ASN A 112 3.19 20.24 1.45
CA ASN A 112 4.13 19.69 0.48
C ASN A 112 4.36 18.17 0.58
N VAL A 113 3.30 17.43 0.91
CA VAL A 113 3.33 15.98 1.12
C VAL A 113 3.63 15.23 -0.18
N TYR A 114 3.18 15.78 -1.30
CA TYR A 114 3.32 15.18 -2.63
C TYR A 114 4.78 15.15 -3.10
N ASP A 115 5.52 16.25 -2.95
CA ASP A 115 6.95 16.29 -3.25
C ASP A 115 7.73 15.32 -2.36
N GLN A 116 7.42 15.27 -1.06
CA GLN A 116 8.05 14.34 -0.13
C GLN A 116 7.80 12.88 -0.53
N PHE A 117 6.61 12.56 -1.04
CA PHE A 117 6.29 11.21 -1.54
C PHE A 117 7.17 10.78 -2.73
N LEU A 118 7.60 11.75 -3.56
CA LEU A 118 8.49 11.54 -4.70
C LEU A 118 9.97 11.48 -4.30
N ASP A 119 10.34 12.04 -3.15
CA ASP A 119 11.70 12.02 -2.60
C ASP A 119 12.06 10.71 -1.85
N GLY A 120 11.26 9.65 -2.02
CA GLY A 120 11.58 8.32 -1.52
C GLY A 120 12.78 7.68 -2.21
N ASN A 121 13.11 6.46 -1.78
CA ASN A 121 14.23 5.69 -2.33
C ASN A 121 13.82 4.23 -2.53
N TRP A 122 14.46 3.59 -3.50
CA TRP A 122 14.34 2.16 -3.72
C TRP A 122 15.26 1.40 -2.78
N VAL A 123 14.71 0.44 -2.04
CA VAL A 123 15.44 -0.34 -1.02
C VAL A 123 15.39 -1.84 -1.31
N ASP A 124 16.25 -2.60 -0.64
CA ASP A 124 16.28 -4.06 -0.73
C ASP A 124 14.89 -4.64 -0.34
N PRO A 125 14.23 -5.42 -1.23
CA PRO A 125 12.94 -6.03 -0.93
C PRO A 125 12.89 -6.88 0.33
N LYS A 126 14.04 -7.40 0.81
CA LYS A 126 14.14 -8.18 2.05
C LYS A 126 13.88 -7.36 3.30
N ARG A 127 14.01 -6.03 3.21
CA ARG A 127 13.81 -5.07 4.32
C ARG A 127 12.35 -4.64 4.48
N LEU A 128 11.43 -5.34 3.84
CA LEU A 128 10.00 -5.08 3.96
C LEU A 128 9.55 -5.25 5.42
N GLY A 129 8.94 -4.21 5.98
CA GLY A 129 8.54 -4.12 7.38
C GLY A 129 9.63 -3.57 8.31
N GLU A 130 10.88 -3.45 7.85
CA GLU A 130 11.98 -2.86 8.60
C GLU A 130 12.04 -1.34 8.35
N LEU A 131 11.18 -0.59 9.06
CA LEU A 131 11.14 0.86 8.95
C LEU A 131 12.22 1.53 9.81
N PRO A 132 12.94 2.54 9.30
CA PRO A 132 13.95 3.29 10.08
C PRO A 132 13.38 3.92 11.35
N SER A 133 14.17 3.95 12.41
CA SER A 133 13.80 4.49 13.73
C SER A 133 13.80 6.02 13.81
N GLY A 134 14.44 6.69 12.86
CA GLY A 134 14.53 8.15 12.79
C GLY A 134 14.04 8.69 11.45
N PRO A 135 13.73 10.00 11.40
CA PRO A 135 13.51 10.70 10.14
C PRO A 135 14.83 10.80 9.36
N VAL A 136 14.74 10.82 8.03
CA VAL A 136 15.90 10.96 7.15
C VAL A 136 15.77 12.27 6.41
N TYR A 137 16.34 13.33 6.99
CA TYR A 137 16.30 14.67 6.42
C TYR A 137 17.38 14.91 5.37
N ASN A 138 18.50 14.17 5.42
CA ASN A 138 19.74 14.58 4.73
C ASN A 138 20.53 13.45 4.05
N LEU A 139 20.00 12.22 3.98
CA LEU A 139 20.71 11.10 3.36
C LEU A 139 19.73 10.39 2.45
N ARG A 140 19.78 10.63 1.14
CA ARG A 140 19.17 9.69 0.19
C ARG A 140 20.03 8.43 0.22
N PRO A 141 19.64 7.32 0.89
CA PRO A 141 20.35 6.08 0.69
C PRO A 141 20.37 5.79 -0.80
N ALA A 142 21.54 5.44 -1.34
CA ALA A 142 21.65 5.10 -2.76
C ALA A 142 20.59 4.07 -3.12
N ASP A 143 19.89 4.30 -4.23
CA ASP A 143 18.87 3.38 -4.72
C ASP A 143 19.45 1.98 -4.83
N PHE A 144 18.70 1.01 -4.30
CA PHE A 144 19.05 -0.39 -4.39
C PHE A 144 19.13 -0.82 -5.86
N THR A 145 20.24 -1.45 -6.23
CA THR A 145 20.42 -2.00 -7.57
C THR A 145 19.79 -3.39 -7.63
N TYR A 146 18.70 -3.51 -8.39
CA TYR A 146 17.99 -4.76 -8.54
C TYR A 146 18.64 -5.69 -9.57
N THR A 147 18.44 -6.98 -9.37
CA THR A 147 18.88 -8.05 -10.27
C THR A 147 17.69 -8.73 -10.92
N SER A 148 17.93 -9.49 -11.98
CA SER A 148 16.90 -10.29 -12.66
C SER A 148 16.26 -11.38 -11.78
N LYS A 149 16.87 -11.69 -10.62
CA LYS A 149 16.33 -12.64 -9.64
C LYS A 149 15.34 -12.00 -8.67
N ASP A 150 15.34 -10.67 -8.56
CA ASP A 150 14.50 -9.96 -7.60
C ASP A 150 13.06 -9.89 -8.08
N GLN A 151 12.18 -10.60 -7.38
CA GLN A 151 10.76 -10.71 -7.73
C GLN A 151 9.92 -9.48 -7.35
N HIS A 152 10.49 -8.56 -6.56
CA HIS A 152 9.78 -7.40 -6.05
C HIS A 152 10.66 -6.16 -6.09
N ARG A 153 10.02 -4.99 -6.09
CA ARG A 153 10.66 -3.68 -5.88
C ARG A 153 10.08 -3.08 -4.62
N LEU A 154 10.89 -2.42 -3.80
CA LEU A 154 10.45 -1.85 -2.54
C LEU A 154 10.77 -0.36 -2.53
N TRP A 155 9.72 0.45 -2.62
CA TRP A 155 9.80 1.90 -2.46
C TRP A 155 9.66 2.24 -0.98
N GLN A 156 10.49 3.14 -0.47
CA GLN A 156 10.42 3.62 0.91
C GLN A 156 10.53 5.14 0.96
N VAL A 157 9.63 5.78 1.72
CA VAL A 157 9.59 7.24 1.82
C VAL A 157 9.26 7.72 3.23
N TRP A 158 9.89 8.83 3.63
CA TRP A 158 9.60 9.57 4.85
C TRP A 158 8.74 10.78 4.52
N ILE A 159 7.70 11.00 5.32
CA ILE A 159 6.81 12.14 5.17
C ILE A 159 6.71 12.84 6.52
N ASP A 160 7.20 14.07 6.57
CA ASP A 160 7.00 14.98 7.69
C ASP A 160 5.52 15.33 7.81
N SER A 161 4.98 15.08 8.99
CA SER A 161 3.60 15.44 9.29
C SER A 161 3.48 15.75 10.78
N PRO A 162 3.06 16.97 11.16
CA PRO A 162 2.72 17.30 12.53
C PRO A 162 1.38 16.68 12.97
N THR A 163 0.65 16.04 12.06
CA THR A 163 -0.66 15.44 12.35
C THR A 163 -0.50 14.24 13.28
N GLY A 164 -1.19 14.24 14.42
CA GLY A 164 -1.25 13.08 15.31
C GLY A 164 -2.15 11.98 14.75
N ASN A 165 -1.66 10.74 14.71
CA ASN A 165 -2.38 9.57 14.19
C ASN A 165 -3.00 9.75 12.78
N PRO A 166 -2.19 10.08 11.75
CA PRO A 166 -2.70 10.24 10.40
C PRO A 166 -3.19 8.91 9.83
N ILE A 167 -4.20 8.98 8.96
CA ILE A 167 -4.58 7.85 8.10
C ILE A 167 -4.06 8.14 6.71
N LEU A 168 -3.27 7.23 6.15
CA LEU A 168 -2.90 7.25 4.74
C LEU A 168 -3.93 6.45 3.95
N GLU A 169 -4.57 7.12 3.02
CA GLU A 169 -5.28 6.47 1.93
C GLU A 169 -4.38 6.55 0.68
N LEU A 170 -4.25 5.44 -0.05
CA LEU A 170 -3.39 5.38 -1.22
C LEU A 170 -4.04 4.56 -2.32
N GLU A 171 -4.19 5.16 -3.50
CA GLU A 171 -4.49 4.41 -4.72
C GLU A 171 -3.21 4.15 -5.51
N VAL A 172 -2.98 2.89 -5.88
CA VAL A 172 -1.87 2.47 -6.76
C VAL A 172 -2.45 2.01 -8.09
N LYS A 173 -2.21 2.78 -9.15
CA LYS A 173 -2.64 2.47 -10.52
C LYS A 173 -1.46 1.95 -11.32
N TYR A 174 -1.62 0.77 -11.88
CA TYR A 174 -0.64 0.17 -12.77
C TYR A 174 -0.76 0.80 -14.17
N PRO A 175 0.28 0.72 -15.01
CA PRO A 175 0.20 1.13 -16.42
C PRO A 175 -0.60 0.11 -17.24
N ARG A 176 -1.12 0.53 -18.40
CA ARG A 176 -2.09 -0.26 -19.21
C ARG A 176 -1.52 -1.57 -19.77
N ASP A 177 -0.21 -1.63 -19.90
CA ASP A 177 0.57 -2.77 -20.38
C ASP A 177 0.90 -3.79 -19.27
N VAL A 178 0.52 -3.49 -18.03
CA VAL A 178 0.50 -4.47 -16.93
C VAL A 178 -0.96 -4.81 -16.65
N ARG A 179 -1.23 -6.09 -16.40
CA ARG A 179 -2.57 -6.55 -16.04
C ARG A 179 -3.05 -5.75 -14.82
N GLN A 180 -4.11 -4.98 -15.03
CA GLN A 180 -4.79 -4.22 -13.99
C GLN A 180 -6.01 -4.97 -13.52
N ARG A 181 -6.69 -4.42 -12.53
CA ARG A 181 -8.03 -4.85 -12.16
C ARG A 181 -9.00 -4.67 -13.33
N SER A 182 -9.98 -5.56 -13.42
CA SER A 182 -11.03 -5.53 -14.44
C SER A 182 -11.97 -4.31 -14.35
N ASP A 183 -12.07 -3.65 -13.20
CA ASP A 183 -12.94 -2.50 -12.96
C ASP A 183 -12.33 -1.14 -13.37
N GLY A 184 -11.11 -1.14 -13.94
CA GLY A 184 -10.41 0.07 -14.38
C GLY A 184 -9.96 0.99 -13.24
N ARG A 185 -10.10 0.57 -11.97
CA ARG A 185 -9.62 1.30 -10.79
C ARG A 185 -8.25 0.78 -10.35
N GLY A 186 -7.52 1.57 -9.59
CA GLY A 186 -6.28 1.14 -8.93
C GLY A 186 -6.53 0.28 -7.69
N TYR A 187 -5.45 -0.21 -7.10
CA TYR A 187 -5.48 -0.85 -5.79
C TYR A 187 -5.58 0.22 -4.72
N MET A 188 -6.69 0.24 -3.97
CA MET A 188 -6.96 1.22 -2.93
C MET A 188 -6.61 0.65 -1.56
N PHE A 189 -5.79 1.39 -0.82
CA PHE A 189 -5.30 1.03 0.50
C PHE A 189 -5.70 2.10 1.51
N ARG A 190 -5.98 1.65 2.73
CA ARG A 190 -6.13 2.50 3.91
C ARG A 190 -5.22 1.99 5.00
N LEU A 191 -4.41 2.88 5.55
CA LEU A 191 -3.40 2.57 6.55
C LEU A 191 -3.53 3.53 7.72
N ALA A 192 -3.87 2.98 8.89
CA ALA A 192 -3.77 3.71 10.14
C ALA A 192 -2.31 3.76 10.57
N LEU A 193 -1.72 4.95 10.58
CA LEU A 193 -0.31 5.15 10.88
C LEU A 193 -0.15 5.33 12.40
N GLU A 194 0.23 4.24 13.06
CA GLU A 194 0.44 4.18 14.50
C GLU A 194 1.93 4.02 14.83
N TRP A 195 2.24 3.84 16.12
CA TRP A 195 3.61 3.69 16.59
C TRP A 195 4.25 2.34 16.20
N ALA A 196 3.44 1.32 15.92
CA ALA A 196 3.88 0.03 15.42
C ALA A 196 3.86 0.01 13.89
N VAL A 197 4.63 -0.90 13.29
CA VAL A 197 4.57 -1.13 11.84
C VAL A 197 3.26 -1.83 11.51
N ASN A 198 2.44 -1.19 10.68
CA ASN A 198 1.16 -1.73 10.22
C ASN A 198 1.20 -1.97 8.71
N GLU A 199 0.56 -3.05 8.26
CA GLU A 199 0.25 -3.27 6.84
C GLU A 199 -1.12 -2.64 6.54
N ALA A 200 -1.26 -2.03 5.36
CA ALA A 200 -2.48 -1.35 4.96
C ALA A 200 -3.59 -2.34 4.62
N ASP A 201 -4.79 -2.05 5.08
CA ASP A 201 -5.98 -2.77 4.68
C ASP A 201 -6.35 -2.39 3.24
N ARG A 202 -6.64 -3.40 2.40
CA ARG A 202 -7.16 -3.16 1.06
C ARG A 202 -8.63 -2.80 1.16
N ALA A 203 -8.98 -1.62 0.67
CA ALA A 203 -10.35 -1.13 0.70
C ALA A 203 -11.23 -1.77 -0.38
N ASN A 204 -10.72 -1.93 -1.59
CA ASN A 204 -11.46 -2.51 -2.72
C ASN A 204 -10.97 -3.93 -3.01
N ASN A 205 -11.48 -4.97 -2.35
CA ASN A 205 -10.99 -6.35 -2.58
C ASN A 205 -11.55 -6.96 -3.88
N THR A 206 -11.00 -8.08 -4.36
CA THR A 206 -11.44 -8.77 -5.60
C THR A 206 -12.82 -9.42 -5.49
N PHE A 207 -13.36 -9.52 -4.27
CA PHE A 207 -14.65 -10.14 -3.97
C PHE A 207 -15.72 -9.11 -3.56
N ASN A 208 -15.34 -7.83 -3.47
CA ASN A 208 -16.17 -6.72 -3.01
C ASN A 208 -15.68 -5.47 -3.77
N ASN A 209 -16.23 -5.32 -4.98
CA ASN A 209 -15.85 -4.28 -5.92
C ASN A 209 -16.48 -2.92 -5.61
N GLU A 210 -17.53 -2.88 -4.77
CA GLU A 210 -18.19 -1.65 -4.38
C GLU A 210 -17.55 -1.07 -3.11
N LEU A 211 -16.76 -0.01 -3.30
CA LEU A 211 -16.46 0.93 -2.22
C LEU A 211 -17.78 1.64 -1.88
N MET A 212 -18.34 1.38 -0.72
CA MET A 212 -19.59 1.98 -0.29
C MET A 212 -19.31 3.33 0.40
N GLU A 213 -20.26 4.28 0.34
CA GLU A 213 -20.14 5.56 1.05
C GLU A 213 -19.86 5.41 2.55
N LYS A 214 -20.36 4.33 3.16
CA LYS A 214 -20.10 3.96 4.56
C LYS A 214 -18.63 3.62 4.86
N ASP A 215 -17.82 3.30 3.84
CA ASP A 215 -16.40 2.95 4.02
C ASP A 215 -15.56 4.21 4.31
N GLY A 216 -16.11 5.41 4.04
CA GLY A 216 -15.57 6.69 4.47
C GLY A 216 -14.21 7.03 3.87
N ILE A 217 -13.90 6.49 2.69
CA ILE A 217 -12.63 6.74 2.00
C ILE A 217 -12.70 8.09 1.31
N VAL A 218 -11.85 9.01 1.74
CA VAL A 218 -11.85 10.39 1.25
C VAL A 218 -11.35 10.47 -0.19
N LEU A 219 -10.41 9.60 -0.58
CA LEU A 219 -9.90 9.50 -1.96
C LEU A 219 -11.00 9.28 -3.02
N THR A 220 -12.10 8.61 -2.66
CA THR A 220 -13.22 8.37 -3.59
C THR A 220 -14.02 9.63 -3.93
N TYR A 221 -13.96 10.66 -3.10
CA TYR A 221 -14.79 11.87 -3.21
C TYR A 221 -14.02 13.14 -3.51
N LYS A 222 -12.69 13.10 -3.41
CA LYS A 222 -11.82 14.27 -3.60
C LYS A 222 -10.68 13.94 -4.53
N SER A 223 -10.54 14.72 -5.60
CA SER A 223 -9.39 14.68 -6.48
C SER A 223 -8.15 15.13 -5.70
N THR A 224 -7.22 14.21 -5.51
CA THR A 224 -5.87 14.47 -5.01
C THR A 224 -4.86 14.38 -6.15
N GLU A 225 -3.62 14.81 -5.89
CA GLU A 225 -2.59 14.82 -6.91
C GLU A 225 -2.20 13.40 -7.37
N LEU A 226 -2.00 13.25 -8.67
CA LEU A 226 -1.53 12.03 -9.30
C LEU A 226 -0.02 12.10 -9.44
N LEU A 227 0.68 11.27 -8.67
CA LEU A 227 2.13 11.19 -8.66
C LEU A 227 2.59 10.08 -9.60
N LYS A 228 3.58 10.37 -10.43
CA LYS A 228 4.22 9.38 -11.30
C LYS A 228 5.46 8.82 -10.61
N LEU A 229 5.53 7.50 -10.49
CA LEU A 229 6.67 6.81 -9.91
C LEU A 229 7.30 5.87 -10.94
N MET A 230 8.58 6.10 -11.24
CA MET A 230 9.36 5.24 -12.14
C MET A 230 9.93 4.06 -11.37
N VAL A 231 9.58 2.84 -11.79
CA VAL A 231 10.05 1.61 -11.15
C VAL A 231 11.36 1.16 -11.81
N PRO A 232 12.43 0.89 -11.03
CA PRO A 232 13.70 0.44 -11.57
C PRO A 232 13.60 -0.97 -12.16
N ASN A 233 14.43 -1.21 -13.18
CA ASN A 233 14.57 -2.51 -13.85
C ASN A 233 15.09 -3.59 -12.90
#